data_AF-A0A496RJ39-F1
#
_entry.id   AF-A0A496RJ39-F1
#
_cell.length_a   1.000
_cell.length_b   1.000
_cell.length_c   1.000
_cell.angle_alpha   90.00
_cell.angle_beta   90.00
_cell.angle_gamma   90.00
#
_symmetry.space_group_name_H-M   'P 1'
#
loop_
_entity.id
_entity.type
_entity.pdbx_description
1 polymer ?
#
loop_
_entity_poly.entity_id
_entity_poly.type
_entity_poly.pdbx_seq_one_letter_code
_entity_poly.pdbx_strand_id
1 'polypeptide(L)'
;MDNKILFDTGENGKWLLENMRSLKVNIDKIEAIVISHDHWDHWGGLWDLLKSRKGLRVYICPNFSRDFKDKAKKFGVSLIEIDKLTQILPDIFSTGEIAGAYHGKYMAEQAMVLKTKNGITVITGCAHPGVLKMVEKVKAKFPKEPIYLVSGGFHLMESDKRAIGIVAESFKKLGIIKAGPTHCSGPEAAGIFKEKYGKNFVSIKTGQALNV
;
A
#
# COMPACT_ATOMS: atom_id res chain seq x y z
N MET A 1 -9.26 -12.23 9.69
CA MET A 1 -9.80 -11.66 8.43
C MET A 1 -9.41 -12.60 7.32
N ASP A 2 -10.38 -13.23 6.66
CA ASP A 2 -10.15 -14.22 5.61
C ASP A 2 -9.80 -13.55 4.27
N ASN A 3 -8.52 -13.25 4.00
CA ASN A 3 -7.94 -12.90 2.68
C ASN A 3 -8.84 -12.13 1.68
N LYS A 4 -9.56 -11.10 2.14
CA LYS A 4 -10.63 -10.46 1.35
C LYS A 4 -10.12 -9.45 0.32
N ILE A 5 -8.93 -8.91 0.52
CA ILE A 5 -8.37 -7.85 -0.31
C ILE A 5 -6.93 -8.16 -0.68
N LEU A 6 -6.55 -7.81 -1.90
CA LEU A 6 -5.18 -7.77 -2.37
C LEU A 6 -4.78 -6.33 -2.66
N PHE A 7 -3.66 -5.88 -2.10
CA PHE A 7 -3.12 -4.53 -2.29
C PHE A 7 -1.84 -4.64 -3.11
N ASP A 8 -1.86 -4.06 -4.31
CA ASP A 8 -0.87 -4.27 -5.38
C ASP A 8 -0.71 -5.74 -5.78
N THR A 9 0.02 -5.98 -6.87
CA THR A 9 0.18 -7.31 -7.49
C THR A 9 1.61 -7.62 -7.90
N GLY A 10 2.55 -6.73 -7.58
CA GLY A 10 3.95 -6.89 -7.93
C GLY A 10 4.20 -6.79 -9.45
N GLU A 11 5.46 -6.96 -9.81
CA GLU A 11 5.94 -6.86 -11.18
C GLU A 11 5.59 -8.08 -12.05
N ASN A 12 5.45 -9.26 -11.44
CA ASN A 12 5.36 -10.52 -12.16
C ASN A 12 4.25 -11.43 -11.60
N GLY A 13 3.29 -11.75 -12.45
CA GLY A 13 2.14 -12.58 -12.08
C GLY A 13 2.49 -14.02 -11.73
N LYS A 14 3.53 -14.60 -12.35
CA LYS A 14 4.01 -15.94 -12.00
C LYS A 14 4.51 -15.98 -10.56
N TRP A 15 5.33 -15.01 -10.15
CA TRP A 15 5.84 -14.96 -8.78
C TRP A 15 4.73 -14.72 -7.76
N LEU A 16 3.78 -13.83 -8.08
CA LEU A 16 2.59 -13.60 -7.24
C LEU A 16 1.82 -14.91 -7.00
N LEU A 17 1.47 -15.62 -8.08
CA LEU A 17 0.69 -16.85 -8.02
C LEU A 17 1.44 -18.00 -7.34
N GLU A 18 2.74 -18.13 -7.59
CA GLU A 18 3.59 -19.14 -6.93
C GLU A 18 3.72 -18.88 -5.43
N ASN A 19 3.84 -17.62 -5.01
CA ASN A 19 3.87 -17.23 -3.61
C ASN A 19 2.51 -17.49 -2.93
N MET A 20 1.39 -17.11 -3.56
CA MET A 20 0.06 -17.41 -3.04
C MET A 20 -0.15 -18.91 -2.83
N ARG A 21 0.24 -19.73 -3.81
CA ARG A 21 0.18 -21.20 -3.71
C ARG A 21 1.04 -21.72 -2.56
N SER A 22 2.29 -21.27 -2.45
CA SER A 22 3.23 -21.72 -1.42
C SER A 22 2.78 -21.34 -0.01
N LEU A 23 2.15 -20.17 0.14
CA LEU A 23 1.62 -19.66 1.40
C LEU A 23 0.18 -20.16 1.69
N LYS A 24 -0.38 -21.00 0.83
CA LYS A 24 -1.77 -21.50 0.91
C LYS A 24 -2.81 -20.37 0.99
N VAL A 25 -2.52 -19.24 0.35
CA VAL A 25 -3.48 -18.14 0.18
C VAL A 25 -4.46 -18.54 -0.90
N ASN A 26 -5.72 -18.74 -0.53
CA ASN A 26 -6.78 -19.05 -1.48
C ASN A 26 -7.19 -17.79 -2.28
N ILE A 27 -6.88 -17.77 -3.57
CA ILE A 27 -7.24 -16.71 -4.51
C ILE A 27 -8.75 -16.48 -4.62
N ASP A 28 -9.56 -17.52 -4.42
CA ASP A 28 -11.02 -17.43 -4.53
C ASP A 28 -11.66 -16.63 -3.40
N LYS A 29 -10.94 -16.47 -2.27
CA LYS A 29 -11.36 -15.63 -1.15
C LYS A 29 -11.12 -14.14 -1.38
N ILE A 30 -10.37 -13.75 -2.42
CA ILE A 30 -10.17 -12.35 -2.76
C ILE A 30 -11.49 -11.78 -3.31
N GLU A 31 -11.96 -10.70 -2.69
CA GLU A 31 -13.21 -10.00 -3.04
C GLU A 31 -12.94 -8.71 -3.82
N ALA A 32 -11.76 -8.12 -3.65
CA ALA A 32 -11.35 -6.88 -4.30
C ALA A 32 -9.82 -6.75 -4.40
N ILE A 33 -9.37 -5.98 -5.38
CA ILE A 33 -7.96 -5.59 -5.55
C ILE A 33 -7.87 -4.06 -5.48
N VAL A 34 -6.85 -3.54 -4.81
CA VAL A 34 -6.52 -2.12 -4.79
C VAL A 34 -5.13 -1.95 -5.38
N ILE A 35 -4.97 -1.09 -6.39
CA ILE A 35 -3.66 -0.73 -6.93
C ILE A 35 -3.30 0.67 -6.44
N SER A 36 -2.16 0.80 -5.76
CA SER A 36 -1.71 2.03 -5.12
C SER A 36 -1.47 3.17 -6.11
N HIS A 37 -0.75 2.91 -7.19
CA HIS A 37 -0.41 3.88 -8.24
C HIS A 37 -0.07 3.20 -9.58
N ASP A 38 0.08 4.01 -10.63
CA ASP A 38 0.30 3.54 -11.99
C ASP A 38 1.78 3.30 -12.32
N HIS A 39 2.42 2.42 -11.57
CA HIS A 39 3.71 1.85 -11.94
C HIS A 39 3.60 0.34 -12.16
N TRP A 40 4.30 -0.14 -13.18
CA TRP A 40 4.21 -1.51 -13.67
C TRP A 40 4.57 -2.56 -12.60
N ASP A 41 5.47 -2.23 -11.68
CA ASP A 41 5.89 -3.10 -10.57
C ASP A 41 4.83 -3.21 -9.46
N HIS A 42 3.76 -2.43 -9.52
CA HIS A 42 2.61 -2.51 -8.61
C HIS A 42 1.41 -3.22 -9.23
N TRP A 43 1.27 -3.22 -10.56
CA TRP A 43 0.14 -3.88 -11.25
C TRP A 43 0.52 -4.97 -12.25
N GLY A 44 1.81 -5.28 -12.43
CA GLY A 44 2.30 -6.22 -13.44
C GLY A 44 1.70 -7.61 -13.32
N GLY A 45 1.54 -8.10 -12.08
CA GLY A 45 0.92 -9.39 -11.79
C GLY A 45 -0.61 -9.45 -11.92
N LEU A 46 -1.28 -8.30 -12.01
CA LEU A 46 -2.75 -8.20 -12.07
C LEU A 46 -3.34 -9.03 -13.21
N TRP A 47 -2.71 -8.99 -14.38
CA TRP A 47 -3.26 -9.59 -15.60
C TRP A 47 -3.26 -11.11 -15.54
N ASP A 48 -2.25 -11.73 -14.94
CA ASP A 48 -2.21 -13.18 -14.76
C ASP A 48 -3.14 -13.63 -13.64
N LEU A 49 -3.23 -12.84 -12.56
CA LEU A 49 -4.19 -13.08 -11.49
C LEU A 49 -5.63 -13.10 -12.03
N LEU A 50 -5.99 -12.15 -12.89
CA LEU A 50 -7.33 -12.06 -13.48
C LEU A 50 -7.65 -13.17 -14.49
N LYS A 51 -6.65 -13.86 -15.04
CA LYS A 51 -6.89 -15.09 -15.83
C LYS A 51 -7.39 -16.22 -14.93
N SER A 52 -6.87 -16.32 -13.70
CA SER A 52 -7.26 -17.32 -12.71
C SER A 52 -8.52 -16.94 -11.92
N ARG A 53 -8.75 -15.65 -11.68
CA ARG A 53 -9.89 -15.14 -10.90
C ARG A 53 -10.56 -13.96 -11.59
N LYS A 54 -11.62 -14.25 -12.35
CA LYS A 54 -12.41 -13.26 -13.10
C LYS A 54 -13.44 -12.57 -12.20
N GLY A 55 -13.92 -11.40 -12.64
CA GLY A 55 -15.02 -10.69 -12.00
C GLY A 55 -14.66 -9.92 -10.72
N LEU A 56 -13.36 -9.76 -10.44
CA LEU A 56 -12.92 -8.94 -9.31
C LEU A 56 -13.15 -7.45 -9.59
N ARG A 57 -13.49 -6.72 -8.53
CA ARG A 57 -13.45 -5.26 -8.51
C ARG A 57 -12.01 -4.81 -8.31
N VAL A 58 -11.55 -3.90 -9.16
CA VAL A 58 -10.20 -3.30 -9.08
C VAL A 58 -10.33 -1.81 -8.82
N TYR A 59 -9.80 -1.35 -7.69
CA TYR A 59 -9.85 0.03 -7.25
C TYR A 59 -8.54 0.75 -7.59
N ILE A 60 -8.64 1.87 -8.29
CA ILE A 60 -7.51 2.67 -8.76
C ILE A 60 -7.71 4.16 -8.48
N CYS A 61 -6.64 4.96 -8.54
CA CYS A 61 -6.77 6.42 -8.61
C CYS A 61 -7.31 6.82 -10.00
N PRO A 62 -8.09 7.92 -10.11
CA PRO A 62 -8.57 8.40 -11.41
C PRO A 62 -7.46 8.69 -12.43
N ASN A 63 -6.29 9.14 -11.98
CA ASN A 63 -5.19 9.53 -12.86
C ASN A 63 -4.35 8.37 -13.44
N PHE A 64 -4.82 7.12 -13.37
CA PHE A 64 -4.14 6.02 -14.08
C PHE A 64 -4.17 6.23 -15.59
N SER A 65 -3.13 5.73 -16.27
CA SER A 65 -2.97 5.80 -17.72
C SER A 65 -4.15 5.19 -18.48
N ARG A 66 -4.41 5.76 -19.66
CA ARG A 66 -5.41 5.22 -20.58
C ARG A 66 -5.10 3.77 -20.97
N ASP A 67 -3.82 3.43 -21.16
CA ASP A 67 -3.38 2.08 -21.51
C ASP A 67 -3.77 1.06 -20.45
N PHE A 68 -3.58 1.40 -19.16
CA PHE A 68 -4.03 0.57 -18.05
C PHE A 68 -5.55 0.37 -18.10
N LYS A 69 -6.33 1.45 -18.23
CA LYS A 69 -7.80 1.40 -18.24
C LYS A 69 -8.35 0.63 -19.44
N ASP A 70 -7.78 0.83 -20.63
CA ASP A 70 -8.15 0.12 -21.84
C ASP A 70 -7.83 -1.38 -21.75
N LYS A 71 -6.70 -1.75 -21.12
CA LYS A 71 -6.36 -3.15 -20.84
C LYS A 71 -7.32 -3.75 -19.82
N ALA A 72 -7.66 -3.04 -18.73
CA ALA A 72 -8.65 -3.49 -17.76
C ALA A 72 -10.01 -3.77 -18.40
N LYS A 73 -10.47 -2.89 -19.30
CA LYS A 73 -11.70 -3.08 -20.07
C LYS A 73 -11.65 -4.33 -20.95
N LYS A 74 -10.54 -4.59 -21.65
CA LYS A 74 -10.34 -5.80 -22.46
C LYS A 74 -10.40 -7.09 -21.64
N PHE A 75 -9.97 -7.04 -20.37
CA PHE A 75 -10.06 -8.16 -19.44
C PHE A 75 -11.43 -8.31 -18.76
N GLY A 76 -12.38 -7.40 -19.01
CA GLY A 76 -13.71 -7.43 -18.40
C GLY A 76 -13.71 -7.13 -16.90
N VAL A 77 -12.75 -6.32 -16.44
CA VAL A 77 -12.60 -5.94 -15.04
C VAL A 77 -13.64 -4.90 -14.66
N SER A 78 -14.24 -5.03 -13.47
CA SER A 78 -15.01 -3.94 -12.85
C SER A 78 -14.04 -2.93 -12.24
N LEU A 79 -13.60 -1.97 -13.06
CA LEU A 79 -12.67 -0.92 -12.66
C LEU A 79 -13.40 0.20 -11.94
N ILE A 80 -12.94 0.57 -10.74
CA ILE A 80 -13.55 1.58 -9.88
C ILE A 80 -12.50 2.64 -9.56
N GLU A 81 -12.74 3.87 -10.02
CA GLU A 81 -11.88 5.02 -9.77
C GLU A 81 -12.29 5.68 -8.44
N ILE A 82 -11.31 5.91 -7.55
CA ILE A 82 -11.55 6.48 -6.22
C ILE A 82 -10.64 7.68 -5.93
N ASP A 83 -11.25 8.85 -5.79
CA ASP A 83 -10.59 10.15 -5.56
C ASP A 83 -10.55 10.55 -4.08
N LYS A 84 -11.42 9.96 -3.26
CA LYS A 84 -11.58 10.26 -1.83
C LYS A 84 -11.63 9.01 -0.97
N LEU A 85 -11.58 9.24 0.35
CA LEU A 85 -11.69 8.16 1.34
C LEU A 85 -12.94 7.33 1.05
N THR A 86 -12.74 6.05 0.75
CA THR A 86 -13.80 5.13 0.36
C THR A 86 -13.66 3.84 1.15
N GLN A 87 -14.75 3.40 1.77
CA GLN A 87 -14.79 2.08 2.39
C GLN A 87 -14.98 1.02 1.30
N ILE A 88 -14.03 0.09 1.20
CA ILE A 88 -14.04 -0.97 0.19
C ILE A 88 -14.71 -2.23 0.74
N LEU A 89 -14.41 -2.55 2.01
CA LEU A 89 -14.98 -3.64 2.78
C LEU A 89 -15.16 -3.19 4.25
N PRO A 90 -15.91 -3.93 5.09
CA PRO A 90 -15.95 -3.65 6.53
C PRO A 90 -14.54 -3.47 7.11
N ASP A 91 -14.31 -2.33 7.75
CA ASP A 91 -13.03 -1.93 8.34
C ASP A 91 -11.83 -1.79 7.38
N ILE A 92 -12.04 -1.83 6.06
CA ILE A 92 -11.00 -1.65 5.05
C ILE A 92 -11.37 -0.48 4.13
N PHE A 93 -10.49 0.50 4.06
CA PHE A 93 -10.68 1.73 3.31
C PHE A 93 -9.49 1.94 2.37
N SER A 94 -9.72 2.72 1.31
CA SER A 94 -8.66 3.43 0.61
C SER A 94 -8.73 4.91 0.97
N THR A 95 -7.58 5.58 1.02
CA THR A 95 -7.49 7.04 1.17
C THR A 95 -8.10 7.83 0.00
N GLY A 96 -8.37 7.14 -1.11
CA GLY A 96 -8.49 7.75 -2.43
C GLY A 96 -7.20 8.45 -2.84
N GLU A 97 -7.27 9.13 -3.98
CA GLU A 97 -6.15 9.86 -4.56
C GLU A 97 -5.50 10.87 -3.59
N ILE A 98 -4.19 10.80 -3.49
CA ILE A 98 -3.34 11.79 -2.84
C ILE A 98 -2.36 12.29 -3.89
N ALA A 99 -2.44 13.58 -4.20
CA ALA A 99 -1.52 14.22 -5.14
C ALA A 99 -0.08 14.17 -4.62
N GLY A 100 0.82 13.68 -5.46
CA GLY A 100 2.27 13.65 -5.25
C GLY A 100 3.02 14.03 -6.53
N ALA A 101 4.32 13.80 -6.52
CA ALA A 101 5.16 14.02 -7.67
C ALA A 101 6.27 12.96 -7.74
N TYR A 102 6.64 12.59 -8.97
CA TYR A 102 7.76 11.70 -9.24
C TYR A 102 8.54 12.22 -10.45
N HIS A 103 9.85 12.42 -10.28
CA HIS A 103 10.73 13.05 -11.28
C HIS A 103 10.16 14.36 -11.86
N GLY A 104 9.60 15.22 -11.01
CA GLY A 104 9.02 16.51 -11.39
C GLY A 104 7.67 16.43 -12.13
N LYS A 105 7.10 15.24 -12.31
CA LYS A 105 5.78 15.04 -12.91
C LYS A 105 4.74 14.73 -11.85
N TYR A 106 3.50 15.17 -12.09
CA TYR A 106 2.37 14.83 -11.22
C TYR A 106 2.19 13.32 -11.13
N MET A 107 2.04 12.83 -9.91
CA MET A 107 1.70 11.43 -9.69
C MET A 107 0.82 11.25 -8.47
N ALA A 108 -0.34 10.64 -8.70
CA ALA A 108 -1.30 10.29 -7.68
C ALA A 108 -1.00 8.92 -7.07
N GLU A 109 -1.24 8.79 -5.78
CA GLU A 109 -1.19 7.49 -5.10
C GLU A 109 -2.29 7.41 -4.02
N GLN A 110 -2.76 6.20 -3.76
CA GLN A 110 -3.63 5.86 -2.64
C GLN A 110 -2.96 4.87 -1.68
N ALA A 111 -3.27 5.00 -0.39
CA ALA A 111 -2.94 4.00 0.61
C ALA A 111 -4.17 3.20 1.01
N MET A 112 -3.93 1.97 1.45
CA MET A 112 -4.94 1.16 2.12
C MET A 112 -4.91 1.43 3.62
N VAL A 113 -6.10 1.49 4.22
CA VAL A 113 -6.30 1.79 5.63
C VAL A 113 -7.13 0.66 6.23
N LEU A 114 -6.61 0.01 7.26
CA LEU A 114 -7.28 -1.05 7.99
C LEU A 114 -7.62 -0.54 9.39
N LYS A 115 -8.89 -0.62 9.77
CA LYS A 115 -9.31 -0.37 11.14
C LYS A 115 -9.24 -1.69 11.92
N THR A 116 -8.40 -1.75 12.94
CA THR A 116 -8.23 -2.94 13.79
C THR A 116 -8.53 -2.59 15.24
N LYS A 117 -8.61 -3.61 16.11
CA LYS A 117 -8.74 -3.41 17.56
C LYS A 117 -7.57 -2.63 18.19
N ASN A 118 -6.42 -2.60 17.52
CA ASN A 118 -5.22 -1.90 17.99
C ASN A 118 -5.14 -0.46 17.47
N GLY A 119 -6.05 -0.05 16.58
CA GLY A 119 -6.07 1.24 15.90
C GLY A 119 -6.00 1.11 14.38
N ILE A 120 -5.56 2.18 13.72
CA ILE A 120 -5.46 2.25 12.27
C ILE A 120 -4.10 1.71 11.80
N THR A 121 -4.13 0.78 10.85
CA THR A 121 -2.96 0.37 10.07
C THR A 121 -3.03 1.00 8.68
N VAL A 122 -1.96 1.67 8.25
CA VAL A 122 -1.81 2.28 6.92
C VAL A 122 -0.79 1.47 6.12
N ILE A 123 -1.18 1.05 4.92
CA ILE A 123 -0.33 0.33 3.97
C ILE A 123 -0.16 1.18 2.72
N THR A 124 1.08 1.53 2.39
CA THR A 124 1.44 2.32 1.20
C THR A 124 2.06 1.44 0.11
N GLY A 125 1.95 1.86 -1.14
CA GLY A 125 2.70 1.25 -2.24
C GLY A 125 4.13 1.76 -2.20
N CYS A 126 4.35 2.96 -2.74
CA CYS A 126 5.64 3.65 -2.74
C CYS A 126 5.65 4.94 -1.93
N ALA A 127 4.48 5.54 -1.64
CA ALA A 127 4.32 6.82 -0.98
C ALA A 127 4.97 8.02 -1.70
N HIS A 128 4.79 8.11 -3.02
CA HIS A 128 5.23 9.25 -3.84
C HIS A 128 4.69 10.61 -3.39
N PRO A 129 3.47 10.72 -2.82
CA PRO A 129 3.01 11.96 -2.18
C PRO A 129 3.78 12.37 -0.92
N GLY A 130 4.66 11.49 -0.42
CA GLY A 130 5.32 11.60 0.87
C GLY A 130 4.52 10.88 1.95
N VAL A 131 5.15 9.90 2.61
CA VAL A 131 4.46 9.06 3.60
C VAL A 131 3.86 9.86 4.78
N LEU A 132 4.51 10.95 5.21
CA LEU A 132 3.97 11.84 6.25
C LEU A 132 2.65 12.46 5.83
N LYS A 133 2.58 12.98 4.60
CA LYS A 133 1.36 13.57 4.03
C LYS A 133 0.22 12.54 3.96
N MET A 134 0.54 11.30 3.59
CA MET A 134 -0.45 10.22 3.54
C MET A 134 -0.99 9.90 4.94
N VAL A 135 -0.10 9.77 5.94
CA VAL A 135 -0.49 9.50 7.33
C VAL A 135 -1.31 10.65 7.90
N GLU A 136 -0.95 11.90 7.64
CA GLU A 136 -1.72 13.08 8.07
C GLU A 136 -3.13 13.09 7.48
N LYS A 137 -3.28 12.76 6.19
CA LYS A 137 -4.61 12.60 5.56
C LYS A 137 -5.44 11.54 6.27
N VAL A 138 -4.84 10.41 6.64
CA VAL A 138 -5.52 9.34 7.39
C VAL A 138 -5.90 9.84 8.80
N LYS A 139 -4.97 10.44 9.54
CA LYS A 139 -5.20 10.95 10.89
C LYS A 139 -6.31 12.00 10.93
N ALA A 140 -6.39 12.88 9.92
CA ALA A 140 -7.46 13.86 9.80
C ALA A 140 -8.85 13.21 9.61
N LYS A 141 -8.92 12.01 9.00
CA LYS A 141 -10.16 11.25 8.83
C LYS A 141 -10.52 10.37 10.02
N PHE A 142 -9.53 9.95 10.79
CA PHE A 142 -9.70 9.11 11.98
C PHE A 142 -9.07 9.76 13.23
N PRO A 143 -9.50 10.97 13.64
CA PRO A 143 -8.79 11.76 14.65
C PRO A 143 -8.81 11.16 16.06
N LYS A 144 -9.75 10.24 16.32
CA LYS A 144 -9.90 9.56 17.62
C LYS A 144 -9.19 8.21 17.69
N GLU A 145 -8.69 7.71 16.56
CA GLU A 145 -8.07 6.38 16.47
C GLU A 145 -6.55 6.53 16.47
N PRO A 146 -5.80 5.74 17.27
CA PRO A 146 -4.35 5.74 17.19
C PRO A 146 -3.88 5.15 15.85
N ILE A 147 -2.82 5.71 15.27
CA ILE A 147 -2.14 5.07 14.12
C ILE A 147 -1.22 3.97 14.68
N TYR A 148 -1.66 2.72 14.55
CA TYR A 148 -0.97 1.55 15.09
C TYR A 148 0.25 1.17 14.26
N LEU A 149 0.10 1.02 12.94
CA LEU A 149 1.17 0.60 12.04
C LEU A 149 1.14 1.44 10.76
N VAL A 150 2.31 1.87 10.32
CA VAL A 150 2.53 2.35 8.94
C VAL A 150 3.57 1.45 8.28
N SER A 151 3.21 0.85 7.15
CA SER A 151 4.00 -0.16 6.45
C SER A 151 3.94 0.07 4.94
N GLY A 152 4.99 -0.29 4.21
CA GLY A 152 5.04 -0.18 2.75
C GLY A 152 6.30 0.52 2.25
N GLY A 153 6.32 0.87 0.97
CA GLY A 153 7.34 1.76 0.42
C GLY A 153 7.12 3.19 0.89
N PHE A 154 8.19 3.84 1.35
CA PHE A 154 8.19 5.24 1.80
C PHE A 154 8.97 6.18 0.84
N HIS A 155 9.45 5.66 -0.29
CA HIS A 155 10.26 6.36 -1.29
C HIS A 155 11.54 7.04 -0.74
N LEU A 156 12.22 6.37 0.19
CA LEU A 156 13.38 6.91 0.92
C LEU A 156 14.74 6.45 0.38
N MET A 157 14.79 5.59 -0.64
CA MET A 157 16.04 4.99 -1.13
C MET A 157 17.06 6.02 -1.62
N GLU A 158 16.60 7.13 -2.21
CA GLU A 158 17.45 8.22 -2.71
C GLU A 158 17.66 9.34 -1.67
N SER A 159 17.06 9.22 -0.49
CA SER A 159 17.17 10.23 0.57
C SER A 159 18.45 10.03 1.39
N ASP A 160 19.07 11.14 1.82
CA ASP A 160 20.18 11.07 2.77
C ASP A 160 19.72 10.63 4.18
N LYS A 161 20.67 10.21 5.02
CA LYS A 161 20.40 9.71 6.37
C LYS A 161 19.68 10.73 7.26
N ARG A 162 19.96 12.03 7.07
CA ARG A 162 19.34 13.09 7.87
C ARG A 162 17.87 13.24 7.50
N ALA A 163 17.54 13.25 6.21
CA ALA A 163 16.16 13.27 5.73
C ALA A 163 15.37 12.06 6.24
N ILE A 164 15.93 10.86 6.13
CA ILE A 164 15.32 9.63 6.68
C ILE A 164 15.09 9.76 8.19
N GLY A 165 16.09 10.25 8.93
CA GLY A 165 15.99 10.50 10.37
C GLY A 165 14.86 11.46 10.73
N ILE A 166 14.68 12.55 9.97
CA ILE A 166 13.59 13.51 10.16
C ILE A 166 12.23 12.85 9.95
N VAL A 167 12.09 12.00 8.93
CA VAL A 167 10.83 11.27 8.68
C VAL A 167 10.52 10.33 9.86
N ALA A 168 11.49 9.55 10.32
CA ALA A 168 11.29 8.65 11.44
C ALA A 168 10.96 9.38 12.76
N GLU A 169 11.60 10.53 13.03
CA GLU A 169 11.24 11.39 14.17
C GLU A 169 9.83 11.99 14.03
N SER A 170 9.45 12.36 12.81
CA SER A 170 8.10 12.88 12.53
C SER A 170 7.04 11.81 12.75
N PHE A 171 7.32 10.54 12.42
CA PHE A 171 6.41 9.43 12.76
C PHE A 171 6.20 9.32 14.28
N LYS A 172 7.27 9.46 15.08
CA LYS A 172 7.18 9.45 16.55
C LYS A 172 6.33 10.61 17.06
N LYS A 173 6.56 11.83 16.55
CA LYS A 173 5.77 13.03 16.89
C LYS A 173 4.30 12.88 16.50
N LEU A 174 4.00 12.20 15.40
CA LEU A 174 2.63 11.91 14.98
C LEU A 174 1.94 10.83 15.84
N GLY A 175 2.67 10.17 16.73
CA GLY A 175 2.16 9.14 17.64
C GLY A 175 2.03 7.76 16.98
N ILE A 176 2.76 7.50 15.89
CA ILE A 176 2.72 6.21 15.19
C ILE A 176 3.41 5.16 16.04
N ILE A 177 2.66 4.10 16.39
CA ILE A 177 3.12 3.08 17.35
C ILE A 177 4.19 2.18 16.72
N LYS A 178 3.94 1.64 15.53
CA LYS A 178 4.82 0.73 14.78
C LYS A 178 5.10 1.23 13.37
N ALA A 179 6.29 0.91 12.84
CA ALA A 179 6.70 1.29 11.49
C ALA A 179 7.45 0.15 10.79
N GLY A 180 7.14 -0.07 9.52
CA GLY A 180 7.75 -1.09 8.68
C GLY A 180 8.04 -0.60 7.25
N PRO A 181 9.07 0.24 7.04
CA PRO A 181 9.54 0.58 5.69
C PRO A 181 9.98 -0.68 4.93
N THR A 182 9.60 -0.78 3.67
CA THR A 182 10.02 -1.85 2.74
C THR A 182 10.17 -1.33 1.31
N HIS A 183 10.45 -2.22 0.35
CA HIS A 183 10.51 -1.93 -1.09
C HIS A 183 11.42 -0.73 -1.41
N CYS A 184 10.90 0.31 -2.04
CA CYS A 184 11.61 1.55 -2.41
C CYS A 184 12.11 2.41 -1.23
N SER A 185 12.02 1.94 0.01
CA SER A 185 12.62 2.61 1.17
C SER A 185 14.13 2.33 1.28
N GLY A 186 14.57 1.15 0.85
CA GLY A 186 15.98 0.74 0.93
C GLY A 186 16.47 0.33 2.35
N PRO A 187 17.67 -0.29 2.43
CA PRO A 187 18.21 -0.84 3.67
C PRO A 187 18.60 0.24 4.69
N GLU A 188 19.02 1.42 4.25
CA GLU A 188 19.38 2.54 5.12
C GLU A 188 18.15 3.02 5.92
N ALA A 189 17.00 3.18 5.25
CA ALA A 189 15.75 3.52 5.92
C ALA A 189 15.33 2.44 6.91
N ALA A 190 15.43 1.16 6.52
CA ALA A 190 15.14 0.06 7.44
C ALA A 190 16.04 0.10 8.70
N GLY A 191 17.33 0.41 8.54
CA GLY A 191 18.27 0.56 9.65
C GLY A 191 17.89 1.68 10.62
N ILE A 192 17.67 2.89 10.09
CA ILE A 192 17.32 4.06 10.90
C ILE A 192 15.98 3.88 11.61
N PHE A 193 14.97 3.34 10.91
CA PHE A 193 13.69 3.03 11.53
C PHE A 193 13.82 1.96 12.61
N LYS A 194 14.64 0.92 12.38
CA LYS A 194 14.90 -0.12 13.38
C LYS A 194 15.53 0.45 14.65
N GLU A 195 16.52 1.32 14.52
CA GLU A 195 17.16 2.00 15.65
C GLU A 195 16.14 2.83 16.45
N LYS A 196 15.36 3.67 15.77
CA LYS A 196 14.41 4.59 16.42
C LYS A 196 13.16 3.91 16.97
N TYR A 197 12.68 2.85 16.33
CA TYR A 197 11.47 2.14 16.75
C TYR A 197 11.76 0.95 17.68
N GLY A 198 12.97 0.40 17.70
CA GLY A 198 13.32 -0.73 18.57
C GLY A 198 12.33 -1.88 18.43
N LYS A 199 11.71 -2.29 19.56
CA LYS A 199 10.68 -3.35 19.58
C LYS A 199 9.42 -3.06 18.74
N ASN A 200 9.20 -1.80 18.38
CA ASN A 200 8.06 -1.39 17.55
C ASN A 200 8.39 -1.34 16.05
N PHE A 201 9.63 -1.65 15.66
CA PHE A 201 9.98 -1.81 14.27
C PHE A 201 9.41 -3.13 13.74
N VAL A 202 8.81 -3.09 12.55
CA VAL A 202 8.25 -4.27 11.89
C VAL A 202 9.08 -4.55 10.63
N SER A 203 9.85 -5.63 10.66
CA SER A 203 10.49 -6.14 9.44
C SER A 203 9.41 -6.72 8.54
N ILE A 204 9.39 -6.31 7.27
CA ILE A 204 8.50 -6.82 6.23
C ILE A 204 9.33 -7.64 5.23
N LYS A 205 8.96 -8.90 5.02
CA LYS A 205 9.63 -9.81 4.08
C LYS A 205 8.60 -10.63 3.30
N THR A 206 8.98 -11.07 2.10
CA THR A 206 8.18 -12.01 1.31
C THR A 206 7.87 -13.26 2.13
N GLY A 207 6.61 -13.72 2.08
CA GLY A 207 6.14 -14.90 2.81
C GLY A 207 5.78 -14.69 4.27
N GLN A 208 5.90 -13.46 4.79
CA GLN A 208 5.57 -13.15 6.16
C GLN A 208 4.06 -12.96 6.37
N ALA A 209 3.54 -13.50 7.48
CA ALA A 209 2.23 -13.16 8.00
C ALA A 209 2.39 -12.20 9.20
N LEU A 210 1.57 -11.14 9.23
CA LEU A 210 1.57 -10.14 10.29
C LEU A 210 0.20 -10.08 10.95
N ASN A 211 0.18 -10.10 12.29
CA ASN A 211 -1.00 -9.88 13.09
C ASN A 211 -0.98 -8.44 13.60
N VAL A 212 -1.95 -7.63 13.16
CA VAL A 212 -2.07 -6.19 13.44
C VAL A 212 -3.40 -5.83 14.08
#